data_AF-W6SLA6-F1
#
_entry.id   AF-W6SLA6-F1
#
_cell.length_a   1.000
_cell.length_b   1.000
_cell.length_c   1.000
_cell.angle_alpha   90.00
_cell.angle_beta   90.00
_cell.angle_gamma   90.00
#
_symmetry.space_group_name_H-M   'P 1'
#
loop_
_entity.id
_entity.type
_entity.pdbx_description
1 polymer ?
#
loop_
_entity_poly.entity_id
_entity_poly.type
_entity_poly.pdbx_seq_one_letter_code
_entity_poly.pdbx_strand_id
1 'polypeptide(L)'
;MAPTSASPFLKPFALRYSVASSPRGRRRHTLPASEFRNLTLEDAISVFEIEREAFISVSGECPLRMDEVRHFLELCPDLSLGWFEEGRLVAFVIGSGWDKDKLSQ
;
A
#
# COMPACT_ATOMS: atom_id res chain seq x y z
N MET A 1 -57.77 -7.51 1.24
CA MET A 1 -56.75 -6.48 0.90
C MET A 1 -55.66 -6.55 1.96
N ALA A 2 -54.49 -7.08 1.60
CA ALA A 2 -53.29 -7.10 2.44
C ALA A 2 -52.11 -6.65 1.57
N PRO A 3 -51.21 -5.78 2.06
CA PRO A 3 -50.14 -5.23 1.26
C PRO A 3 -48.95 -6.20 1.21
N THR A 4 -48.52 -6.56 0.00
CA THR A 4 -47.23 -7.22 -0.24
C THR A 4 -46.10 -6.21 -0.01
N SER A 5 -45.46 -6.32 1.15
CA SER A 5 -44.20 -5.66 1.47
C SER A 5 -43.09 -6.22 0.58
N ALA A 6 -42.67 -5.47 -0.45
CA ALA A 6 -41.50 -5.78 -1.24
C ALA A 6 -40.27 -5.08 -0.64
N SER A 7 -39.45 -5.85 0.09
CA SER A 7 -38.14 -5.40 0.55
C SER A 7 -37.20 -5.25 -0.66
N PRO A 8 -36.50 -4.11 -0.83
CA PRO A 8 -35.55 -3.96 -1.93
C PRO A 8 -34.31 -4.81 -1.63
N PHE A 9 -34.06 -5.80 -2.49
CA PHE A 9 -32.82 -6.56 -2.54
C PHE A 9 -31.64 -5.61 -2.80
N LEU A 10 -30.87 -5.28 -1.77
CA LEU A 10 -29.56 -4.67 -1.91
C LEU A 10 -28.60 -5.71 -2.49
N LYS A 11 -28.22 -5.54 -3.75
CA LYS A 11 -27.19 -6.36 -4.41
C LYS A 11 -25.81 -5.96 -3.85
N PRO A 12 -25.00 -6.89 -3.31
CA PRO A 12 -23.64 -6.59 -2.94
C PRO A 12 -22.85 -6.26 -4.22
N PHE A 13 -22.29 -5.05 -4.28
CA PHE A 13 -21.22 -4.71 -5.23
C PHE A 13 -19.98 -5.50 -4.83
N ALA A 14 -19.92 -6.77 -5.21
CA ALA A 14 -18.68 -7.52 -5.23
C ALA A 14 -17.83 -6.91 -6.35
N LEU A 15 -16.92 -6.01 -6.00
CA LEU A 15 -15.81 -5.58 -6.82
C LEU A 15 -15.02 -6.84 -7.22
N ARG A 16 -15.37 -7.40 -8.37
CA ARG A 16 -14.56 -8.39 -9.05
C ARG A 16 -13.32 -7.65 -9.53
N TYR A 17 -12.26 -7.66 -8.74
CA TYR A 17 -10.91 -7.59 -9.30
C TYR A 17 -10.81 -8.79 -10.22
N SER A 18 -11.16 -8.58 -11.49
CA SER A 18 -11.02 -9.59 -12.52
C SER A 18 -9.53 -9.81 -12.75
N VAL A 19 -8.96 -10.79 -12.05
CA VAL A 19 -7.74 -11.47 -12.51
C VAL A 19 -8.14 -12.23 -13.76
N ALA A 20 -8.20 -11.51 -14.88
CA ALA A 20 -8.36 -12.11 -16.18
C ALA A 20 -7.05 -12.85 -16.49
N SER A 21 -6.97 -14.12 -16.10
CA SER A 21 -5.93 -15.05 -16.55
C SER A 21 -6.12 -15.35 -18.04
N SER A 22 -5.81 -14.37 -18.89
CA SER A 22 -5.72 -14.58 -20.33
C SER A 22 -4.43 -15.36 -20.63
N PRO A 23 -4.49 -16.52 -21.31
CA PRO A 23 -3.31 -17.28 -21.65
C PRO A 23 -2.54 -16.56 -22.76
N ARG A 24 -1.27 -16.24 -22.51
CA ARG A 24 -0.24 -15.86 -23.51
C ARG A 24 -0.64 -14.73 -24.46
N GLY A 25 -0.85 -13.54 -23.90
CA GLY A 25 -0.80 -12.28 -24.65
C GLY A 25 -0.30 -11.20 -23.71
N ARG A 26 1.00 -10.87 -23.77
CA ARG A 26 1.59 -9.78 -22.98
C ARG A 26 0.95 -8.47 -23.47
N ARG A 27 -0.11 -8.03 -22.79
CA ARG A 27 -0.72 -6.72 -23.01
C ARG A 27 0.38 -5.68 -22.90
N ARG A 28 0.38 -4.70 -23.80
CA ARG A 28 1.31 -3.57 -23.72
C ARG A 28 1.13 -2.95 -22.32
N HIS A 29 2.21 -2.94 -21.56
CA HIS A 29 2.20 -2.40 -20.20
C HIS A 29 2.08 -0.88 -20.30
N THR A 30 0.91 -0.34 -19.98
CA THR A 30 0.76 1.07 -19.61
C THR A 30 0.88 1.16 -18.09
N LEU A 31 1.48 2.23 -17.58
CA LEU A 31 1.49 2.45 -16.13
C LEU A 31 0.05 2.62 -15.64
N PRO A 32 -0.34 1.99 -14.52
CA PRO A 32 -1.63 2.27 -13.89
C PRO A 32 -1.75 3.75 -13.53
N ALA A 33 -2.92 4.35 -13.75
CA ALA A 33 -3.16 5.73 -13.33
C ALA A 33 -3.08 5.89 -11.80
N SER A 34 -3.62 4.90 -11.07
CA SER A 34 -3.51 4.78 -9.62
C SER A 34 -3.35 3.31 -9.25
N GLU A 35 -2.43 3.01 -8.34
CA GLU A 35 -2.13 1.66 -7.87
C GLU A 35 -1.85 1.66 -6.37
N PHE A 36 -2.37 0.65 -5.68
CA PHE A 36 -2.02 0.36 -4.29
C PHE A 36 -1.31 -1.00 -4.27
N ARG A 37 -0.09 -1.03 -3.76
CA ARG A 37 0.69 -2.27 -3.66
C ARG A 37 1.64 -2.21 -2.48
N ASN A 38 2.09 -3.38 -2.04
CA ASN A 38 3.15 -3.48 -1.05
C ASN A 38 4.42 -2.85 -1.60
N LEU A 39 5.19 -2.22 -0.72
CA LEU A 39 6.47 -1.64 -1.09
C LEU A 39 7.52 -2.73 -1.23
N THR A 40 8.50 -2.45 -2.08
CA THR A 40 9.66 -3.30 -2.33
C THR A 40 10.93 -2.52 -2.02
N LEU A 41 12.08 -3.19 -1.97
CA LEU A 41 13.36 -2.52 -1.74
C LEU A 41 13.68 -1.42 -2.77
N GLU A 42 13.18 -1.55 -3.99
CA GLU A 42 13.34 -0.54 -5.05
C GLU A 42 12.63 0.78 -4.68
N ASP A 43 11.55 0.71 -3.90
CA ASP A 43 10.76 1.87 -3.48
C ASP A 43 11.38 2.61 -2.28
N ALA A 44 12.40 2.03 -1.60
CA ALA A 44 13.01 2.59 -0.39
C ALA A 44 13.59 4.00 -0.60
N ILE A 45 14.13 4.26 -1.80
CA ILE A 45 14.65 5.59 -2.16
C ILE A 45 13.51 6.60 -2.21
N SER A 46 12.40 6.26 -2.87
CA SER A 46 11.23 7.13 -2.97
C SER A 46 10.59 7.40 -1.61
N VAL A 47 10.50 6.39 -0.74
CA VAL A 47 10.06 6.55 0.65
C VAL A 47 10.90 7.59 1.38
N PHE A 48 12.23 7.45 1.34
CA PHE A 48 13.12 8.36 2.04
C PHE A 48 13.11 9.78 1.46
N GLU A 49 12.91 9.93 0.14
CA GLU A 49 12.74 11.25 -0.47
C GLU A 49 11.49 11.96 0.05
N ILE A 50 10.39 11.22 0.21
CA ILE A 50 9.16 11.74 0.83
C ILE A 50 9.42 12.07 2.30
N GLU A 51 10.10 11.21 3.08
CA GLU A 51 10.39 11.51 4.48
C GLU A 51 11.29 12.73 4.67
N ARG A 52 12.26 12.92 3.78
CA ARG A 52 13.14 14.09 3.81
C ARG A 52 12.36 15.39 3.62
N GLU A 53 11.38 15.39 2.74
CA GLU A 53 10.52 16.55 2.52
C GLU A 53 9.50 16.72 3.65
N ALA A 54 8.80 15.66 4.04
CA ALA A 54 7.70 15.72 5.01
C ALA A 54 8.16 15.90 6.47
N PHE A 55 9.29 15.30 6.86
CA PHE A 55 9.75 15.29 8.26
C PHE A 55 11.07 16.04 8.44
N ILE A 56 12.13 15.66 7.73
CA ILE A 56 13.47 16.25 7.94
C ILE A 56 13.46 17.76 7.67
N SER A 57 12.76 18.22 6.63
CA SER A 57 12.68 19.64 6.31
C SER A 57 12.00 20.48 7.41
N VAL A 58 11.18 19.84 8.25
CA VAL A 58 10.37 20.49 9.29
C VAL A 58 11.03 20.39 10.67
N SER A 59 11.51 19.22 11.05
CA SER A 59 12.04 18.93 12.40
C SER A 59 13.54 18.59 12.43
N GLY A 60 14.16 18.34 11.27
CA GLY A 60 15.52 17.82 11.17
C GLY A 60 15.64 16.31 11.39
N GLU A 61 14.56 15.63 11.75
CA GLU A 61 14.52 14.19 12.03
C GLU A 61 13.40 13.51 11.24
N CYS A 62 13.59 12.24 10.87
CA CYS A 62 12.58 11.41 10.20
C CYS A 62 12.25 10.17 11.02
N PRO A 63 11.02 9.63 10.92
CA PRO A 63 10.65 8.40 11.62
C PRO A 63 11.53 7.19 11.28
N LEU A 64 11.95 7.04 10.01
CA LEU A 64 12.73 5.90 9.55
C LEU A 64 13.90 6.36 8.66
N ARG A 65 15.14 6.12 9.08
CA ARG A 65 16.30 6.37 8.22
C ARG A 65 16.36 5.35 7.08
N MET A 66 17.16 5.64 6.05
CA MET A 66 17.26 4.81 4.84
C MET A 66 17.56 3.32 5.15
N ASP A 67 18.43 3.05 6.12
CA ASP A 67 18.75 1.70 6.59
C ASP A 67 17.55 1.02 7.25
N GLU A 68 16.78 1.75 8.05
CA GLU A 68 15.58 1.25 8.74
C GLU A 68 14.43 1.00 7.77
N VAL A 69 14.24 1.87 6.78
CA VAL A 69 13.29 1.66 5.68
C VAL A 69 13.60 0.34 4.97
N ARG A 70 14.86 0.14 4.54
CA ARG A 70 15.26 -1.12 3.87
C ARG A 70 15.03 -2.33 4.77
N HIS A 71 15.38 -2.21 6.05
CA HIS A 71 15.21 -3.29 7.01
C HIS A 71 13.75 -3.76 7.13
N PHE A 72 12.79 -2.84 7.24
CA PHE A 72 11.37 -3.21 7.29
C PHE A 72 10.85 -3.79 5.98
N LEU A 73 11.31 -3.26 4.83
CA LEU A 73 10.92 -3.79 3.51
C LEU A 73 11.53 -5.16 3.21
N GLU A 74 12.64 -5.53 3.86
CA GLU A 74 13.21 -6.89 3.81
C GLU A 74 12.47 -7.85 4.72
N LEU A 75 12.20 -7.45 5.97
CA LEU A 75 11.63 -8.35 6.99
C LEU A 75 10.13 -8.57 6.84
N CYS A 76 9.38 -7.51 6.55
CA CYS A 76 7.92 -7.55 6.52
C CYS A 76 7.34 -6.62 5.44
N PRO A 77 7.64 -6.86 4.15
CA PRO A 77 7.06 -6.09 3.04
C PRO A 77 5.53 -6.15 3.04
N ASP A 78 4.95 -7.24 3.58
CA ASP A 78 3.49 -7.43 3.69
C ASP A 78 2.81 -6.48 4.67
N LEU A 79 3.57 -5.83 5.55
CA LEU A 79 3.10 -4.80 6.47
C LEU A 79 3.36 -3.38 5.96
N SER A 80 3.70 -3.25 4.68
CA SER A 80 3.88 -1.97 4.00
C SER A 80 2.82 -1.77 2.93
N LEU A 81 2.45 -0.51 2.67
CA LEU A 81 1.54 -0.15 1.60
C LEU A 81 1.98 1.16 0.96
N GLY A 82 2.13 1.17 -0.36
CA GLY A 82 2.36 2.37 -1.16
C GLY A 82 1.17 2.68 -2.04
N TRP A 83 0.84 3.97 -2.14
CA TRP A 83 -0.04 4.51 -3.17
C TRP A 83 0.82 5.12 -4.27
N PHE A 84 0.65 4.62 -5.49
CA PHE A 84 1.33 5.05 -6.69
C PHE A 84 0.37 5.74 -7.64
N GLU A 85 0.74 6.92 -8.13
CA GLU A 85 0.08 7.59 -9.25
C GLU A 85 1.02 7.59 -10.46
N GLU A 86 0.54 7.06 -11.59
CA GLU A 86 1.32 6.92 -12.82
C GLU A 86 2.72 6.28 -12.61
N GLY A 87 2.80 5.30 -11.71
CA GLY A 87 4.03 4.58 -11.35
C GLY A 87 4.97 5.31 -10.38
N ARG A 88 4.57 6.46 -9.82
CA ARG A 88 5.34 7.20 -8.81
C ARG A 88 4.72 7.06 -7.44
N LEU A 89 5.54 6.77 -6.43
CA LEU A 89 5.08 6.72 -5.04
C LEU A 89 4.68 8.13 -4.57
N VAL A 90 3.44 8.31 -4.13
CA VAL A 90 2.91 9.60 -3.64
C VAL A 90 2.57 9.58 -2.15
N ALA A 91 2.25 8.41 -1.61
CA ALA A 91 2.01 8.22 -0.19
C ALA A 91 2.36 6.79 0.21
N PHE A 92 2.75 6.60 1.47
CA PHE A 92 3.10 5.29 1.97
C PHE A 92 2.77 5.10 3.45
N VAL A 93 2.73 3.84 3.87
CA VAL A 93 2.76 3.41 5.26
C VAL A 93 3.76 2.27 5.39
N ILE A 94 4.66 2.35 6.36
CA ILE A 94 5.54 1.25 6.78
C ILE A 94 5.12 0.83 8.18
N GLY A 95 4.87 -0.46 8.35
CA GLY A 95 4.53 -1.07 9.62
C GLY A 95 5.38 -2.30 9.91
N SER A 96 5.34 -2.75 11.15
CA SER A 96 5.95 -3.98 11.62
C SER A 96 5.12 -4.61 12.73
N GLY A 97 5.39 -5.87 13.05
CA GLY A 97 4.81 -6.51 14.23
C GLY A 97 5.43 -5.95 15.51
N TRP A 98 4.60 -5.61 16.49
CA TRP A 98 5.06 -5.12 17.79
C TRP A 98 4.73 -6.13 18.89
N ASP A 99 5.76 -6.73 19.48
CA ASP A 99 5.65 -7.62 20.63
C ASP A 99 6.11 -6.88 21.89
N LYS A 100 5.15 -6.28 22.60
CA LYS A 100 5.42 -5.43 23.77
C LYS A 100 6.16 -6.18 24.88
N ASP A 101 5.85 -7.45 25.08
CA ASP A 101 6.42 -8.22 26.18
C ASP A 101 7.91 -8.49 25.94
N LYS A 102 8.30 -8.82 24.71
CA LYS A 102 9.71 -9.00 24.31
C LYS A 102 10.56 -7.73 24.39
N LEU A 103 9.95 -6.55 24.20
CA LEU A 103 10.64 -5.26 24.21
C LEU A 103 10.76 -4.63 25.61
N SER A 104 10.03 -5.17 26.59
CA SER A 104 10.05 -4.73 27.98
C SER A 104 11.03 -5.50 28.88
N GLN A 105 11.76 -6.48 28.32
CA GLN A 105 12.81 -7.25 28.98
C GLN A 105 14.19 -6.64 28.76
#